data_AF-C2FSY1-F1
#
_entry.id   AF-C2FSY1-F1
#
_cell.length_a   1.000
_cell.length_b   1.000
_cell.length_c   1.000
_cell.angle_alpha   90.00
_cell.angle_beta   90.00
_cell.angle_gamma   90.00
#
_symmetry.space_group_name_H-M   'P 1'
#
loop_
_entity.id
_entity.type
_entity.pdbx_description
1 polymer ?
#
loop_
_entity_poly.entity_id
_entity_poly.type
_entity_poly.pdbx_seq_one_letter_code
_entity_poly.pdbx_strand_id
1 'polypeptide(L)'
;MLNSFRWTSLIDETVALQTSLADRNIDDKAGAEQYFIQLVADLRKQEKVAHSFINQLYTLLSDKSSLDYTRICERTKSAVQWFQSKIEDELIKPTFEHINVWKIKKRTKKYIDELNGLHLDYKRKLDQLLHCLTIAETLMSDGNIGEAVTQMEKFEKSKDDQVKTATDDTETKDLTKLDTKQITLEMYQDGNSIAEIAQKRGMVAGTIYGHLIHFIGEGVEAHELIEQDKLDRIIEVIRKHPDASASELKSILGPSVDYPDIRIGQKVLSVD
;
A
#
# COMPACT_ATOMS: atom_id res chain seq x y z
N MET A 1 -15.32 -14.99 -3.57
CA MET A 1 -16.29 -13.91 -3.90
C MET A 1 -17.11 -13.48 -2.68
N LEU A 2 -17.97 -14.31 -2.06
CA LEU A 2 -18.83 -13.89 -0.93
C LEU A 2 -18.07 -13.37 0.30
N ASN A 3 -16.96 -14.02 0.66
CA ASN A 3 -16.11 -13.57 1.78
C ASN A 3 -15.42 -12.23 1.51
N SER A 4 -15.18 -11.90 0.24
CA SER A 4 -14.57 -10.64 -0.17
C SER A 4 -15.45 -9.43 0.11
N PHE A 5 -16.75 -9.62 0.37
CA PHE A 5 -17.68 -8.56 0.73
C PHE A 5 -17.98 -8.47 2.23
N ARG A 6 -17.14 -9.05 3.10
CA ARG A 6 -17.27 -8.90 4.56
C ARG A 6 -16.44 -7.70 5.05
N TRP A 7 -17.07 -6.80 5.83
CA TRP A 7 -16.42 -5.60 6.40
C TRP A 7 -16.05 -5.73 7.88
N THR A 8 -16.46 -6.82 8.53
CA THR A 8 -16.37 -7.01 9.99
C THR A 8 -14.96 -6.76 10.54
N SER A 9 -13.93 -7.41 9.98
CA SER A 9 -12.54 -7.22 10.43
C SER A 9 -12.08 -5.77 10.32
N LEU A 10 -12.33 -5.14 9.16
CA LEU A 10 -12.00 -3.73 8.92
C LEU A 10 -12.64 -2.82 9.98
N ILE A 11 -13.93 -3.05 10.26
CA ILE A 11 -14.66 -2.26 11.25
C ILE A 11 -14.12 -2.50 12.65
N ASP A 12 -13.87 -3.75 13.03
CA ASP A 12 -13.40 -4.11 14.36
C ASP A 12 -12.02 -3.50 14.62
N GLU A 13 -11.12 -3.52 13.63
CA GLU A 13 -9.80 -2.88 13.67
C GLU A 13 -9.92 -1.35 13.80
N THR A 14 -10.79 -0.70 13.00
CA THR A 14 -11.03 0.75 13.10
C THR A 14 -11.62 1.14 14.45
N VAL A 15 -12.58 0.36 14.97
CA VAL A 15 -13.23 0.60 16.27
C VAL A 15 -12.27 0.35 17.43
N ALA A 16 -11.41 -0.66 17.32
CA ALA A 16 -10.37 -0.93 18.32
C ALA A 16 -9.40 0.27 18.41
N LEU A 17 -8.96 0.80 17.27
CA LEU A 17 -8.10 1.98 17.23
C LEU A 17 -8.81 3.21 17.78
N GLN A 18 -10.07 3.45 17.41
CA GLN A 18 -10.92 4.51 17.97
C GLN A 18 -11.01 4.41 19.50
N THR A 19 -11.34 3.24 20.03
CA THR A 19 -11.50 3.00 21.47
C THR A 19 -10.18 3.25 22.21
N SER A 20 -9.06 2.84 21.61
CA SER A 20 -7.74 3.05 22.18
C SER A 20 -7.35 4.53 22.30
N LEU A 21 -8.05 5.48 21.65
CA LEU A 21 -7.80 6.91 21.81
C LEU A 21 -8.15 7.41 23.21
N ALA A 22 -9.11 6.78 23.89
CA ALA A 22 -9.61 7.19 25.20
C ALA A 22 -8.48 7.33 26.24
N ASP A 23 -7.47 6.47 26.19
CA ASP A 23 -6.35 6.45 27.14
C ASP A 23 -5.08 7.16 26.64
N ARG A 24 -5.12 7.76 25.44
CA ARG A 24 -3.93 8.37 24.82
C ARG A 24 -3.77 9.83 25.17
N ASN A 25 -2.49 10.23 25.29
CA ASN A 25 -2.04 11.62 25.39
C ASN A 25 -1.41 12.08 24.07
N ILE A 26 -2.26 12.36 23.08
CA ILE A 26 -1.87 12.90 21.77
C ILE A 26 -2.34 14.34 21.62
N ASP A 27 -1.63 15.10 20.81
CA ASP A 27 -2.07 16.43 20.39
C ASP A 27 -3.41 16.35 19.64
N ASP A 28 -4.29 17.33 19.82
CA ASP A 28 -5.62 17.40 19.19
C ASP A 28 -6.44 16.09 19.23
N LYS A 29 -6.46 15.43 20.39
CA LYS A 29 -7.21 14.18 20.60
C LYS A 29 -8.69 14.26 20.16
N ALA A 30 -9.36 15.39 20.42
CA ALA A 30 -10.74 15.61 20.00
C ALA A 30 -10.90 15.54 18.47
N GLY A 31 -9.95 16.08 17.71
CA GLY A 31 -9.92 15.96 16.25
C GLY A 31 -9.73 14.52 15.78
N ALA A 32 -8.88 13.73 16.44
CA ALA A 32 -8.74 12.30 16.14
C ALA A 32 -10.03 11.53 16.44
N GLU A 33 -10.67 11.79 17.58
CA GLU A 33 -11.93 11.14 17.95
C GLU A 33 -13.04 11.44 16.94
N GLN A 34 -13.20 12.71 16.54
CA GLN A 34 -14.17 13.10 15.51
C GLN A 34 -13.90 12.43 14.17
N TYR A 35 -12.62 12.34 13.76
CA TYR A 35 -12.22 11.64 12.55
C TYR A 35 -12.65 10.16 12.57
N PHE A 36 -12.42 9.43 13.67
CA PHE A 36 -12.87 8.04 13.77
C PHE A 36 -14.38 7.88 13.87
N ILE A 37 -15.10 8.81 14.51
CA ILE A 37 -16.56 8.79 14.52
C ILE A 37 -17.10 8.81 13.09
N GLN A 38 -16.55 9.67 12.24
CA GLN A 38 -16.93 9.75 10.84
C GLN A 38 -16.51 8.48 10.07
N LEU A 39 -15.27 8.03 10.25
CA LEU A 39 -14.72 6.86 9.56
C LEU A 39 -15.52 5.57 9.86
N VAL A 40 -15.87 5.35 11.12
CA VAL A 40 -16.71 4.22 11.54
C VAL A 40 -18.13 4.36 10.98
N ALA A 41 -18.69 5.57 10.95
CA ALA A 41 -20.00 5.79 10.36
C ALA A 41 -20.02 5.43 8.87
N ASP A 42 -18.98 5.77 8.12
CA ASP A 42 -18.87 5.45 6.69
C ASP A 42 -18.64 3.96 6.45
N LEU A 43 -17.77 3.30 7.22
CA LEU A 43 -17.61 1.85 7.18
C LEU A 43 -18.93 1.10 7.46
N ARG A 44 -19.72 1.55 8.44
CA ARG A 44 -21.03 0.97 8.75
C ARG A 44 -22.06 1.18 7.63
N LYS A 45 -21.99 2.28 6.88
CA LYS A 45 -22.82 2.47 5.68
C LYS A 45 -22.42 1.48 4.59
N GLN A 46 -21.12 1.32 4.34
CA GLN A 46 -20.60 0.36 3.37
C GLN A 46 -20.96 -1.08 3.73
N GLU A 47 -20.86 -1.46 5.02
CA GLU A 47 -21.27 -2.78 5.53
C GLU A 47 -22.74 -3.11 5.24
N LYS A 48 -23.66 -2.15 5.42
CA LYS A 48 -25.09 -2.36 5.09
C LYS A 48 -25.30 -2.65 3.61
N VAL A 49 -24.59 -1.94 2.74
CA VAL A 49 -24.65 -2.19 1.29
C VAL A 49 -24.04 -3.55 0.96
N ALA A 50 -22.94 -3.91 1.62
CA ALA A 50 -22.28 -5.21 1.44
C ALA A 50 -23.18 -6.38 1.86
N HIS A 51 -23.86 -6.29 3.00
CA HIS A 51 -24.85 -7.29 3.42
C HIS A 51 -26.00 -7.42 2.42
N SER A 52 -26.52 -6.30 1.92
CA SER A 52 -27.60 -6.30 0.93
C SER A 52 -27.17 -6.96 -0.38
N PHE A 53 -25.92 -6.71 -0.80
CA PHE A 53 -25.33 -7.34 -1.98
C PHE A 53 -25.06 -8.83 -1.78
N ILE A 54 -24.52 -9.24 -0.63
CA ILE A 54 -24.30 -10.65 -0.28
C ILE A 54 -25.61 -11.44 -0.34
N ASN A 55 -26.71 -10.90 0.21
CA ASN A 55 -28.02 -11.55 0.15
C ASN A 55 -28.54 -11.69 -1.29
N GLN A 56 -28.30 -10.68 -2.13
CA GLN A 56 -28.61 -10.75 -3.56
C GLN A 56 -27.79 -11.84 -4.26
N LEU A 57 -26.48 -11.93 -3.99
CA LEU A 57 -25.63 -12.98 -4.54
C LEU A 57 -26.08 -14.37 -4.10
N TYR A 58 -26.41 -14.56 -2.82
CA TYR A 58 -26.94 -15.84 -2.34
C TYR A 58 -28.22 -16.24 -3.07
N THR A 59 -29.13 -15.30 -3.30
CA THR A 59 -30.38 -15.55 -4.03
C THR A 59 -30.07 -15.95 -5.48
N LEU A 60 -29.18 -15.23 -6.17
CA LEU A 60 -28.80 -15.52 -7.55
C LEU A 60 -28.04 -16.85 -7.70
N LEU A 61 -27.30 -17.27 -6.67
CA LEU A 61 -26.56 -18.53 -6.64
C LEU A 61 -27.37 -19.72 -6.12
N SER A 62 -28.59 -19.49 -5.61
CA SER A 62 -29.40 -20.54 -4.97
C SER A 62 -30.05 -21.50 -5.98
N ASP A 63 -30.37 -21.03 -7.19
CA ASP A 63 -30.93 -21.85 -8.27
C ASP A 63 -29.82 -22.37 -9.19
N LYS A 64 -29.26 -23.53 -8.84
CA LYS A 64 -28.18 -24.19 -9.60
C LYS A 64 -28.62 -24.67 -10.99
N SER A 65 -29.91 -24.80 -11.25
CA SER A 65 -30.47 -25.31 -12.52
C SER A 65 -30.56 -24.24 -13.61
N SER A 66 -30.53 -22.94 -13.24
CA SER A 66 -30.64 -21.82 -14.17
C SER A 66 -29.72 -20.64 -13.77
N LEU A 67 -28.45 -20.92 -13.54
CA LEU A 67 -27.46 -19.88 -13.21
C LEU A 67 -27.23 -18.95 -14.40
N ASP A 68 -27.67 -17.70 -14.25
CA ASP A 68 -27.39 -16.61 -15.17
C ASP A 68 -26.04 -15.95 -14.80
N TYR A 69 -24.95 -16.54 -15.31
CA TYR A 69 -23.58 -16.07 -15.07
C TYR A 69 -23.38 -14.62 -15.53
N THR A 70 -24.02 -14.22 -16.63
CA THR A 70 -23.98 -12.84 -17.15
C THR A 70 -24.53 -11.87 -16.11
N ARG A 71 -25.73 -12.16 -15.59
CA ARG A 71 -26.37 -11.32 -14.57
C ARG A 71 -25.58 -11.28 -13.26
N ILE A 72 -24.97 -12.39 -12.84
CA ILE A 72 -24.12 -12.44 -11.64
C ILE A 72 -22.87 -11.56 -11.82
N CYS A 73 -22.24 -11.61 -12.98
CA CYS A 73 -21.02 -10.84 -13.26
C CYS A 73 -21.33 -9.35 -13.41
N GLU A 74 -22.38 -8.96 -14.12
CA GLU A 74 -22.83 -7.56 -14.21
C GLU A 74 -23.16 -6.97 -12.83
N ARG A 75 -23.84 -7.75 -11.99
CA ARG A 75 -24.17 -7.36 -10.62
C ARG A 75 -22.92 -7.22 -9.76
N THR A 76 -21.95 -8.13 -9.90
CA THR A 76 -20.65 -8.08 -9.21
C THR A 76 -19.85 -6.87 -9.63
N LYS A 77 -19.77 -6.59 -10.93
CA LYS A 77 -19.12 -5.39 -11.49
C LYS A 77 -19.70 -4.10 -10.93
N SER A 78 -21.02 -3.97 -10.96
CA SER A 78 -21.72 -2.79 -10.43
C SER A 78 -21.42 -2.60 -8.93
N ALA A 79 -21.40 -3.68 -8.16
CA ALA A 79 -21.09 -3.61 -6.74
C ALA A 79 -19.64 -3.22 -6.48
N VAL A 80 -18.67 -3.85 -7.17
CA VAL A 80 -17.24 -3.53 -7.02
C VAL A 80 -16.96 -2.07 -7.40
N GLN A 81 -17.55 -1.56 -8.48
CA GLN A 81 -17.40 -0.15 -8.86
C GLN A 81 -17.96 0.81 -7.80
N TRP A 82 -19.11 0.47 -7.20
CA TRP A 82 -19.67 1.26 -6.10
C TRP A 82 -18.73 1.26 -4.90
N PHE A 83 -18.22 0.10 -4.49
CA PHE A 83 -17.29 0.00 -3.36
C PHE A 83 -15.95 0.65 -3.65
N GLN A 84 -15.46 0.60 -4.89
CA GLN A 84 -14.20 1.23 -5.29
C GLN A 84 -14.23 2.73 -4.98
N SER A 85 -15.19 3.46 -5.55
CA SER A 85 -15.32 4.90 -5.29
C SER A 85 -15.49 5.17 -3.78
N LYS A 86 -16.29 4.35 -3.09
CA LYS A 86 -16.55 4.55 -1.66
C LYS A 86 -15.34 4.32 -0.77
N ILE A 87 -14.57 3.27 -1.02
CA ILE A 87 -13.34 2.99 -0.28
C ILE A 87 -12.28 4.06 -0.58
N GLU A 88 -12.15 4.48 -1.84
CA GLU A 88 -11.19 5.52 -2.23
C GLU A 88 -11.52 6.87 -1.57
N ASP A 89 -12.77 7.33 -1.72
CA ASP A 89 -13.21 8.67 -1.32
C ASP A 89 -13.47 8.81 0.18
N GLU A 90 -13.94 7.75 0.85
CA GLU A 90 -14.37 7.81 2.26
C GLU A 90 -13.35 7.19 3.21
N LEU A 91 -12.47 6.29 2.74
CA LEU A 91 -11.51 5.59 3.60
C LEU A 91 -10.06 5.91 3.24
N ILE A 92 -9.59 5.55 2.05
CA ILE A 92 -8.16 5.63 1.67
C ILE A 92 -7.68 7.08 1.67
N LYS A 93 -8.32 7.94 0.87
CA LYS A 93 -7.91 9.34 0.73
C LYS A 93 -8.03 10.11 2.06
N PRO A 94 -9.15 10.06 2.80
CA PRO A 94 -9.24 10.74 4.09
C PRO A 94 -8.22 10.24 5.11
N THR A 95 -7.93 8.94 5.15
CA THR A 95 -6.90 8.39 6.06
C THR A 95 -5.51 8.88 5.70
N PHE A 96 -5.17 8.92 4.42
CA PHE A 96 -3.90 9.45 3.96
C PHE A 96 -3.73 10.93 4.28
N GLU A 97 -4.76 11.74 4.01
CA GLU A 97 -4.76 13.18 4.33
C GLU A 97 -4.62 13.41 5.84
N HIS A 98 -5.37 12.65 6.65
CA HIS A 98 -5.29 12.70 8.10
C HIS A 98 -3.89 12.34 8.60
N ILE A 99 -3.29 11.25 8.10
CA ILE A 99 -1.89 10.89 8.41
C ILE A 99 -0.94 12.06 8.15
N ASN A 100 -1.07 12.73 6.99
CA ASN A 100 -0.17 13.82 6.62
C ASN A 100 -0.31 15.06 7.51
N VAL A 101 -1.54 15.42 7.89
CA VAL A 101 -1.80 16.50 8.86
C VAL A 101 -1.19 16.17 10.23
N TRP A 102 -1.20 14.90 10.62
CA TRP A 102 -0.78 14.46 11.94
C TRP A 102 0.72 14.23 12.10
N LYS A 103 1.48 14.11 11.00
CA LYS A 103 2.95 13.96 10.99
C LYS A 103 3.70 15.08 11.70
N ILE A 104 3.16 16.30 11.70
CA ILE A 104 3.79 17.48 12.31
C ILE A 104 3.32 17.75 13.74
N LYS A 105 2.33 17.01 14.24
CA LYS A 105 1.76 17.15 15.58
C LYS A 105 2.60 16.44 16.63
N LYS A 106 2.51 16.87 17.90
CA LYS A 106 3.33 16.30 18.99
C LYS A 106 2.72 15.02 19.56
N ARG A 107 3.58 14.06 19.94
CA ARG A 107 3.21 12.77 20.58
C ARG A 107 2.35 11.84 19.71
N THR A 108 2.42 11.95 18.39
CA THR A 108 1.53 11.22 17.46
C THR A 108 2.16 10.01 16.77
N LYS A 109 3.45 9.70 17.01
CA LYS A 109 4.19 8.64 16.28
C LYS A 109 3.46 7.29 16.26
N LYS A 110 3.11 6.73 17.42
CA LYS A 110 2.38 5.46 17.52
C LYS A 110 1.02 5.51 16.82
N TYR A 111 0.32 6.64 16.96
CA TYR A 111 -0.97 6.84 16.31
C TYR A 111 -0.85 6.85 14.78
N ILE A 112 0.17 7.51 14.24
CA ILE A 112 0.47 7.51 12.80
C ILE A 112 0.83 6.10 12.32
N ASP A 113 1.64 5.36 13.08
CA ASP A 113 2.03 3.99 12.71
C ASP A 113 0.80 3.08 12.58
N GLU A 114 -0.15 3.18 13.51
CA GLU A 114 -1.41 2.41 13.45
C GLU A 114 -2.34 2.88 12.34
N LEU A 115 -2.45 4.20 12.09
CA LEU A 115 -3.20 4.73 10.94
C LEU A 115 -2.63 4.23 9.61
N ASN A 116 -1.31 4.09 9.48
CA ASN A 116 -0.69 3.52 8.29
C ASN A 116 -1.06 2.04 8.10
N GLY A 117 -1.13 1.27 9.19
CA GLY A 117 -1.65 -0.09 9.17
C GLY A 117 -3.09 -0.12 8.65
N LEU A 118 -3.96 0.70 9.24
CA LEU A 118 -5.35 0.79 8.85
C LEU A 118 -5.55 1.22 7.39
N HIS A 119 -4.76 2.20 6.94
CA HIS A 119 -4.74 2.64 5.54
C HIS A 119 -4.31 1.52 4.58
N LEU A 120 -3.36 0.67 4.98
CA LEU A 120 -2.97 -0.51 4.21
C LEU A 120 -4.09 -1.53 4.14
N ASP A 121 -4.80 -1.77 5.24
CA ASP A 121 -5.92 -2.72 5.27
C ASP A 121 -7.10 -2.24 4.40
N TYR A 122 -7.34 -0.94 4.31
CA TYR A 122 -8.29 -0.36 3.35
C TYR A 122 -7.88 -0.58 1.89
N LYS A 123 -6.60 -0.44 1.56
CA LYS A 123 -6.09 -0.74 0.20
C LYS A 123 -6.22 -2.22 -0.14
N ARG A 124 -5.81 -3.11 0.78
CA ARG A 124 -5.97 -4.56 0.62
C ARG A 124 -7.42 -4.96 0.41
N LYS A 125 -8.34 -4.30 1.12
CA LYS A 125 -9.78 -4.52 0.96
C LYS A 125 -10.23 -4.14 -0.45
N LEU A 126 -9.77 -3.01 -0.98
CA LEU A 126 -10.05 -2.60 -2.36
C LEU A 126 -9.51 -3.61 -3.36
N ASP A 127 -8.24 -4.02 -3.22
CA ASP A 127 -7.60 -5.01 -4.10
C ASP A 127 -8.36 -6.33 -4.10
N GLN A 128 -8.84 -6.78 -2.94
CA GLN A 128 -9.65 -7.99 -2.83
C GLN A 128 -10.96 -7.92 -3.64
N LEU A 129 -11.60 -6.74 -3.69
CA LEU A 129 -12.82 -6.53 -4.46
C LEU A 129 -12.54 -6.45 -5.96
N LEU A 130 -11.48 -5.74 -6.35
CA LEU A 130 -11.03 -5.66 -7.74
C LEU A 130 -10.64 -7.03 -8.28
N HIS A 131 -9.96 -7.86 -7.49
CA HIS A 131 -9.63 -9.24 -7.87
C HIS A 131 -10.90 -10.09 -8.09
N CYS A 132 -11.96 -9.88 -7.31
CA CYS A 132 -13.23 -10.56 -7.55
C CYS A 132 -13.88 -10.16 -8.88
N LEU A 133 -13.71 -8.91 -9.29
CA LEU A 133 -14.17 -8.45 -10.59
C LEU A 133 -13.35 -9.08 -11.72
N THR A 134 -12.02 -9.08 -11.61
CA THR A 134 -11.14 -9.74 -12.60
C THR A 134 -11.53 -11.20 -12.80
N ILE A 135 -11.73 -11.96 -11.71
CA ILE A 135 -12.17 -13.36 -11.80
C ILE A 135 -13.54 -13.46 -12.50
N ALA A 136 -14.50 -12.62 -12.13
CA ALA A 136 -15.83 -12.64 -12.74
C ALA A 136 -15.76 -12.36 -14.25
N GLU A 137 -14.92 -11.42 -14.68
CA GLU A 137 -14.72 -11.09 -16.09
C GLU A 137 -13.98 -12.20 -16.84
N THR A 138 -12.94 -12.82 -16.24
CA THR A 138 -12.23 -13.97 -16.83
C THR A 138 -13.13 -15.18 -16.99
N LEU A 139 -14.01 -15.47 -16.02
CA LEU A 139 -14.98 -16.56 -16.10
C LEU A 139 -16.03 -16.37 -17.22
N MET A 140 -16.30 -15.13 -17.65
CA MET A 140 -17.20 -14.84 -18.77
C MET A 140 -16.53 -14.93 -20.14
N SER A 141 -15.20 -14.84 -20.21
CA SER A 141 -14.46 -14.82 -21.47
C SER A 141 -13.83 -16.18 -21.76
N ASP A 142 -14.62 -17.17 -22.23
CA ASP A 142 -14.29 -18.50 -22.83
C ASP A 142 -12.87 -19.11 -22.66
N GLY A 143 -12.17 -18.87 -21.56
CA GLY A 143 -10.72 -19.04 -21.49
C GLY A 143 -10.26 -19.48 -20.10
N ASN A 144 -10.18 -20.79 -19.93
CA ASN A 144 -9.34 -21.47 -18.94
C ASN A 144 -9.69 -21.24 -17.46
N ILE A 145 -10.84 -21.80 -17.05
CA ILE A 145 -11.27 -21.99 -15.66
C ILE A 145 -10.15 -22.57 -14.76
N GLY A 146 -9.23 -23.37 -15.33
CA GLY A 146 -8.10 -23.96 -14.61
C GLY A 146 -7.07 -22.95 -14.10
N GLU A 147 -6.80 -21.86 -14.82
CA GLU A 147 -5.85 -20.82 -14.39
C GLU A 147 -6.44 -19.95 -13.27
N ALA A 148 -7.72 -19.61 -13.35
CA ALA A 148 -8.41 -18.84 -12.31
C ALA A 148 -8.49 -19.60 -10.97
N VAL A 149 -8.74 -20.92 -11.00
CA VAL A 149 -8.73 -21.78 -9.80
C VAL A 149 -7.31 -21.97 -9.25
N THR A 150 -6.30 -22.06 -10.12
CA THR A 150 -4.89 -22.17 -9.69
C THR A 150 -4.38 -20.87 -9.06
N GLN A 151 -4.82 -19.71 -9.56
CA GLN A 151 -4.58 -18.39 -8.94
C GLN A 151 -5.27 -18.28 -7.56
N MET A 152 -6.49 -18.82 -7.44
CA MET A 152 -7.24 -18.90 -6.18
C MET A 152 -6.52 -19.76 -5.13
N GLU A 153 -6.02 -20.94 -5.50
CA GLU A 153 -5.25 -21.79 -4.59
C GLU A 153 -3.91 -21.17 -4.18
N LYS A 154 -3.24 -20.44 -5.07
CA LYS A 154 -1.97 -19.76 -4.73
C LYS A 154 -2.19 -18.58 -3.79
N PHE A 155 -3.30 -17.86 -3.90
CA PHE A 155 -3.63 -16.75 -3.00
C PHE A 155 -4.19 -17.23 -1.65
N GLU A 156 -4.90 -18.36 -1.61
CA GLU A 156 -5.36 -18.98 -0.36
C GLU A 156 -4.24 -19.77 0.36
N LYS A 157 -3.39 -20.53 -0.35
CA LYS A 157 -2.24 -21.25 0.25
C LYS A 157 -1.10 -20.33 0.70
N SER A 158 -0.88 -19.20 0.04
CA SER A 158 0.11 -18.20 0.52
C SER A 158 -0.29 -17.52 1.83
N LYS A 159 -1.54 -17.69 2.30
CA LYS A 159 -1.99 -17.23 3.62
C LYS A 159 -2.10 -18.35 4.67
N ASP A 160 -2.25 -19.62 4.28
CA ASP A 160 -2.42 -20.73 5.25
C ASP A 160 -1.07 -21.31 5.76
N ASP A 161 0.02 -21.19 4.98
CA ASP A 161 1.36 -21.63 5.41
C ASP A 161 2.05 -20.67 6.41
N GLN A 162 1.46 -19.51 6.74
CA GLN A 162 2.02 -18.55 7.69
C GLN A 162 1.24 -18.43 9.01
N VAL A 163 0.36 -19.38 9.34
CA VAL A 163 -0.33 -19.37 10.65
C VAL A 163 -0.23 -20.72 11.35
N LYS A 164 1.00 -21.24 11.50
CA LYS A 164 1.37 -22.09 12.65
C LYS A 164 2.84 -21.87 13.00
N THR A 165 3.11 -20.95 13.91
CA THR A 165 3.55 -21.17 15.30
C THR A 165 4.32 -19.92 15.75
N ALA A 166 4.17 -19.59 17.02
CA ALA A 166 4.60 -18.35 17.65
C ALA A 166 6.10 -18.00 17.51
N THR A 167 6.36 -16.71 17.74
CA THR A 167 7.64 -16.02 18.00
C THR A 167 8.60 -15.87 16.82
N ASP A 168 8.64 -14.70 16.18
CA ASP A 168 9.72 -13.71 16.36
C ASP A 168 9.43 -12.42 15.56
N ASP A 169 9.67 -11.27 16.19
CA ASP A 169 9.51 -9.93 15.61
C ASP A 169 10.75 -9.62 14.77
N THR A 170 10.69 -9.65 13.42
CA THR A 170 11.57 -8.78 12.57
C THR A 170 11.29 -8.80 11.06
N GLU A 171 10.68 -9.83 10.48
CA GLU A 171 10.66 -9.98 8.99
C GLU A 171 9.44 -9.41 8.26
N THR A 172 8.29 -9.20 8.91
CA THR A 172 7.07 -8.70 8.26
C THR A 172 7.18 -7.25 7.76
N LYS A 173 8.17 -6.50 8.26
CA LYS A 173 8.43 -5.11 7.86
C LYS A 173 9.16 -4.98 6.53
N ASP A 174 9.76 -6.06 6.02
CA ASP A 174 10.58 -6.02 4.80
C ASP A 174 9.82 -6.48 3.56
N LEU A 175 8.95 -7.49 3.68
CA LEU A 175 8.16 -8.00 2.55
C LEU A 175 7.18 -6.97 1.97
N THR A 176 6.51 -6.17 2.82
CA THR A 176 5.62 -5.10 2.35
C THR A 176 6.39 -3.90 1.79
N LYS A 177 7.64 -3.67 2.23
CA LYS A 177 8.49 -2.62 1.69
C LYS A 177 9.02 -3.00 0.32
N LEU A 178 9.43 -4.26 0.14
CA LEU A 178 9.87 -4.81 -1.15
C LEU A 178 8.77 -4.64 -2.20
N ASP A 179 7.52 -4.98 -1.88
CA ASP A 179 6.39 -4.82 -2.79
C ASP A 179 6.18 -3.36 -3.22
N THR A 180 6.23 -2.40 -2.28
CA THR A 180 6.08 -0.98 -2.63
C THR A 180 7.24 -0.40 -3.43
N LYS A 181 8.46 -0.93 -3.26
CA LYS A 181 9.64 -0.56 -4.06
C LYS A 181 9.55 -1.17 -5.45
N GLN A 182 9.14 -2.43 -5.56
CA GLN A 182 8.99 -3.15 -6.83
C GLN A 182 8.01 -2.43 -7.78
N ILE A 183 6.86 -1.99 -7.26
CA ILE A 183 5.90 -1.20 -8.04
C ILE A 183 6.51 0.15 -8.49
N THR A 184 7.40 0.78 -7.69
CA THR A 184 8.13 1.97 -8.17
C THR A 184 9.02 1.62 -9.36
N LEU A 185 9.76 0.51 -9.26
CA LEU A 185 10.71 0.08 -10.28
C LEU A 185 10.01 -0.21 -11.60
N GLU A 186 8.90 -0.97 -11.57
CA GLU A 186 8.11 -1.31 -12.76
C GLU A 186 7.61 -0.04 -13.47
N MET A 187 7.01 0.89 -12.72
CA MET A 187 6.54 2.15 -13.32
C MET A 187 7.69 3.00 -13.89
N TYR A 188 8.88 2.95 -13.28
CA TYR A 188 10.05 3.65 -13.77
C TYR A 188 10.61 3.01 -15.05
N GLN A 189 10.66 1.69 -15.11
CA GLN A 189 11.03 0.93 -16.32
C GLN A 189 10.02 1.11 -17.46
N ASP A 190 8.74 1.36 -17.15
CA ASP A 190 7.71 1.76 -18.11
C ASP A 190 7.87 3.22 -18.62
N GLY A 191 8.95 3.91 -18.24
CA GLY A 191 9.31 5.23 -18.73
C GLY A 191 8.64 6.41 -18.01
N ASN A 192 7.98 6.16 -16.86
CA ASN A 192 7.41 7.25 -16.06
C ASN A 192 8.51 7.98 -15.28
N SER A 193 8.45 9.30 -15.26
CA SER A 193 9.35 10.11 -14.44
C SER A 193 9.04 9.97 -12.94
N ILE A 194 10.03 10.27 -12.10
CA ILE A 194 9.89 10.23 -10.63
C ILE A 194 8.69 11.07 -10.14
N ALA A 195 8.45 12.23 -10.76
CA ALA A 195 7.33 13.11 -10.42
C ALA A 195 5.98 12.50 -10.81
N GLU A 196 5.89 11.86 -11.98
CA GLU A 196 4.67 11.19 -12.45
C GLU A 196 4.36 9.95 -11.60
N ILE A 197 5.38 9.17 -11.25
CA ILE A 197 5.22 8.02 -10.34
C ILE A 197 4.74 8.50 -8.97
N ALA A 198 5.34 9.57 -8.44
CA ALA A 198 4.93 10.17 -7.18
C ALA A 198 3.46 10.60 -7.22
N GLN A 199 3.03 11.27 -8.29
CA GLN A 199 1.63 11.68 -8.48
C GLN A 199 0.68 10.48 -8.61
N LYS A 200 0.98 9.52 -9.50
CA LYS A 200 0.15 8.34 -9.76
C LYS A 200 -0.01 7.46 -8.53
N ARG A 201 1.03 7.39 -7.69
CA ARG A 201 1.04 6.57 -6.47
C ARG A 201 0.60 7.31 -5.21
N GLY A 202 0.33 8.62 -5.29
CA GLY A 202 0.03 9.45 -4.12
C GLY A 202 1.19 9.51 -3.12
N MET A 203 2.43 9.46 -3.61
CA MET A 203 3.66 9.48 -2.81
C MET A 203 4.41 10.80 -3.05
N VAL A 204 5.36 11.13 -2.17
CA VAL A 204 6.26 12.26 -2.42
C VAL A 204 7.47 11.80 -3.25
N ALA A 205 7.98 12.68 -4.12
CA ALA A 205 9.09 12.37 -5.01
C ALA A 205 10.32 11.81 -4.27
N GLY A 206 10.61 12.31 -3.06
CA GLY A 206 11.71 11.80 -2.23
C GLY A 206 11.55 10.34 -1.80
N THR A 207 10.31 9.84 -1.65
CA THR A 207 10.05 8.41 -1.34
C THR A 207 10.24 7.54 -2.57
N ILE A 208 9.83 8.02 -3.74
CA ILE A 208 10.09 7.34 -5.03
C ILE A 208 11.59 7.27 -5.29
N TYR A 209 12.30 8.38 -5.08
CA TYR A 209 13.76 8.45 -5.17
C TYR A 209 14.44 7.44 -4.25
N GLY A 210 14.02 7.37 -2.98
CA GLY A 210 14.53 6.38 -2.03
C GLY A 210 14.22 4.93 -2.40
N HIS A 211 13.10 4.66 -3.09
CA HIS A 211 12.79 3.33 -3.61
C HIS A 211 13.70 2.95 -4.77
N LEU A 212 13.97 3.85 -5.71
CA LEU A 212 14.84 3.59 -6.87
C LEU A 212 16.30 3.37 -6.48
N ILE A 213 16.81 4.09 -5.46
CA ILE A 213 18.17 3.86 -4.92
C ILE A 213 18.38 2.39 -4.53
N HIS A 214 17.34 1.71 -4.04
CA HIS A 214 17.45 0.31 -3.65
C HIS A 214 17.87 -0.61 -4.79
N PHE A 215 17.42 -0.31 -6.02
CA PHE A 215 17.62 -1.12 -7.23
C PHE A 215 18.82 -0.67 -8.07
N ILE A 216 19.67 0.22 -7.55
CA ILE A 216 20.93 0.55 -8.20
C ILE A 216 21.78 -0.71 -8.29
N GLY A 217 22.18 -1.09 -9.51
CA GLY A 217 22.90 -2.34 -9.82
C GLY A 217 22.00 -3.57 -10.02
N GLU A 218 20.68 -3.44 -9.85
CA GLU A 218 19.69 -4.53 -10.01
C GLU A 218 18.60 -4.18 -11.05
N GLY A 219 18.81 -3.14 -11.86
CA GLY A 219 17.87 -2.70 -12.89
C GLY A 219 17.65 -1.19 -12.98
N VAL A 220 18.34 -0.40 -12.16
CA VAL A 220 18.45 1.07 -12.26
C VAL A 220 19.93 1.43 -12.28
N GLU A 221 20.32 2.33 -13.18
CA GLU A 221 21.69 2.83 -13.24
C GLU A 221 21.81 4.12 -12.42
N ALA A 222 22.92 4.29 -11.69
CA ALA A 222 23.07 5.43 -10.80
C ALA A 222 23.02 6.79 -11.54
N HIS A 223 23.55 6.83 -12.76
CA HIS A 223 23.56 8.04 -13.61
C HIS A 223 22.16 8.45 -14.11
N GLU A 224 21.15 7.58 -13.98
CA GLU A 224 19.75 7.92 -14.28
C GLU A 224 19.11 8.76 -13.16
N LEU A 225 19.67 8.71 -11.94
CA LEU A 225 19.13 9.40 -10.77
C LEU A 225 19.93 10.65 -10.38
N ILE A 226 21.19 10.73 -10.80
CA ILE A 226 22.11 11.84 -10.51
C ILE A 226 23.10 12.04 -11.66
N GLU A 227 23.46 13.30 -11.93
CA GLU A 227 24.48 13.66 -12.93
C GLU A 227 25.83 12.97 -12.67
N GLN A 228 26.46 12.45 -13.72
CA GLN A 228 27.71 11.66 -13.63
C GLN A 228 28.84 12.40 -12.91
N ASP A 229 29.12 13.66 -13.28
CA ASP A 229 30.17 14.47 -12.66
C ASP A 229 29.95 14.65 -11.15
N LYS A 230 28.68 14.72 -10.74
CA LYS A 230 28.29 14.84 -9.33
C LYS A 230 28.47 13.52 -8.60
N LEU A 231 28.13 12.40 -9.23
CA LEU A 231 28.34 11.06 -8.69
C LEU A 231 29.82 10.76 -8.46
N ASP A 232 30.67 11.04 -9.45
CA ASP A 232 32.11 10.78 -9.38
C ASP A 232 32.76 11.54 -8.21
N ARG A 233 32.39 12.81 -8.03
CA ARG A 233 32.84 13.62 -6.90
C ARG A 233 32.42 13.04 -5.56
N ILE A 234 31.20 12.49 -5.44
CA ILE A 234 30.70 11.88 -4.21
C ILE A 234 31.46 10.59 -3.92
N ILE A 235 31.66 9.73 -4.92
CA ILE A 235 32.40 8.47 -4.81
C ILE A 235 33.85 8.73 -4.37
N GLU A 236 34.51 9.73 -4.96
CA GLU A 236 35.87 10.10 -4.58
C GLU A 236 35.97 10.49 -3.10
N VAL A 237 35.02 11.30 -2.60
CA VAL A 237 35.00 11.72 -1.20
C VAL A 237 34.69 10.56 -0.27
N ILE A 238 33.75 9.67 -0.62
CA ILE A 238 33.47 8.47 0.19
C ILE A 238 34.71 7.58 0.29
N ARG A 239 35.42 7.33 -0.82
CA ARG A 239 36.65 6.51 -0.81
C ARG A 239 37.77 7.12 0.04
N LYS A 240 37.87 8.45 0.09
CA LYS A 240 38.85 9.16 0.95
C LYS A 240 38.46 9.17 2.43
N HIS A 241 37.19 8.96 2.74
CA HIS A 241 36.62 9.00 4.08
C HIS A 241 35.70 7.80 4.34
N PRO A 242 36.23 6.56 4.33
CA PRO A 242 35.41 5.35 4.40
C PRO A 242 34.59 5.23 5.70
N ASP A 243 35.09 5.83 6.79
CA ASP A 243 34.45 5.80 8.11
C ASP A 243 33.56 7.02 8.40
N ALA A 244 33.46 7.97 7.46
CA ALA A 244 32.67 9.18 7.67
C ALA A 244 31.16 8.91 7.58
N SER A 245 30.42 9.48 8.51
CA SER A 245 28.96 9.49 8.50
C SER A 245 28.41 10.31 7.34
N ALA A 246 27.16 10.06 6.96
CA ALA A 246 26.48 10.83 5.91
C ALA A 246 26.45 12.35 6.19
N SER A 247 26.39 12.75 7.47
CA SER A 247 26.44 14.16 7.88
C SER A 247 27.82 14.78 7.67
N GLU A 248 28.89 14.02 7.95
CA GLU A 248 30.26 14.46 7.70
C GLU A 248 30.56 14.55 6.21
N LEU A 249 30.13 13.55 5.44
CA LEU A 249 30.21 13.56 3.97
C LEU A 249 29.46 14.78 3.38
N LYS A 250 28.25 15.09 3.87
CA LYS A 250 27.49 16.28 3.47
C LYS A 250 28.24 17.58 3.80
N SER A 251 28.92 17.63 4.94
CA SER A 251 29.75 18.79 5.31
C SER A 251 30.96 18.95 4.38
N ILE A 252 31.58 17.86 3.93
CA ILE A 252 32.75 17.87 3.03
C ILE A 252 32.34 18.20 1.58
N LEU A 253 31.25 17.62 1.12
CA LEU A 253 30.75 17.77 -0.26
C LEU A 253 30.09 19.14 -0.50
N GLY A 254 29.60 19.77 0.57
CA GLY A 254 29.07 21.12 0.55
C GLY A 254 27.59 21.21 0.14
N PRO A 255 27.07 22.43 -0.01
CA PRO A 255 25.62 22.67 -0.16
C PRO A 255 25.04 22.12 -1.47
N SER A 256 25.86 21.91 -2.50
CA SER A 256 25.41 21.43 -3.83
C SER A 256 25.05 19.94 -3.89
N VAL A 257 25.35 19.16 -2.84
CA VAL A 257 25.15 17.70 -2.80
C VAL A 257 24.22 17.32 -1.68
N ASP A 258 23.03 16.80 -1.96
CA ASP A 258 22.04 16.45 -0.94
C ASP A 258 22.17 15.02 -0.42
N TYR A 259 21.53 14.74 0.72
CA TYR A 259 21.59 13.42 1.35
C TYR A 259 21.19 12.25 0.43
N PRO A 260 20.20 12.39 -0.48
CA PRO A 260 19.91 11.33 -1.46
C PRO A 260 21.08 11.05 -2.41
N ASP A 261 21.82 12.09 -2.83
CA ASP A 261 22.99 11.95 -3.70
C ASP A 261 24.11 11.15 -3.01
N ILE A 262 24.34 11.42 -1.72
CA ILE A 262 25.32 10.70 -0.91
C ILE A 262 24.94 9.22 -0.78
N ARG A 263 23.65 8.93 -0.61
CA ARG A 263 23.14 7.55 -0.54
C ARG A 263 23.30 6.80 -1.86
N ILE A 264 23.18 7.48 -3.00
CA ILE A 264 23.47 6.89 -4.32
C ILE A 264 24.94 6.49 -4.39
N GLY A 265 25.86 7.41 -4.07
CA GLY A 265 27.30 7.10 -4.09
C GLY A 265 27.69 5.96 -3.16
N GLN A 266 27.09 5.90 -1.96
CA GLN A 266 27.29 4.77 -1.02
C GLN A 266 26.75 3.45 -1.57
N LYS A 267 25.58 3.47 -2.22
CA LYS A 267 24.98 2.27 -2.80
C LYS A 267 25.82 1.75 -3.97
N VAL A 268 26.28 2.61 -4.88
CA VAL A 268 27.19 2.23 -5.99
C VAL A 268 28.42 1.49 -5.45
N LEU A 269 29.09 2.06 -4.44
CA LEU A 269 30.26 1.43 -3.82
C LEU A 269 29.97 0.13 -3.04
N SER A 270 28.70 -0.20 -2.79
CA SER A 270 28.30 -1.45 -2.12
C SER A 270 27.94 -2.58 -3.10
N VAL A 271 27.76 -2.26 -4.39
CA VAL A 271 27.47 -3.23 -5.46
C VAL A 271 28.63 -3.40 -6.44
N ASP A 272 29.59 -2.46 -6.48
CA ASP A 272 30.91 -2.58 -7.15
C ASP A 272 31.89 -3.47 -6.36
#